data_AF-A0AA88QJV3-F1
#
_entry.id   AF-A0AA88QJV3-F1
#
_cell.length_a   1.000
_cell.length_b   1.000
_cell.length_c   1.000
_cell.angle_alpha   90.00
_cell.angle_beta   90.00
_cell.angle_gamma   90.00
#
_symmetry.space_group_name_H-M   'P 1'
#
loop_
_entity.id
_entity.type
_entity.pdbx_description
1 polymer ?
#
loop_
_entity_poly.entity_id
_entity_poly.type
_entity_poly.pdbx_seq_one_letter_code
_entity_poly.pdbx_strand_id
1 'polypeptide(L)'
;MASSAVASNFTPFINQKDVGLSAFSSQSCFLIQNSRRRISKKIVSVMAPGQSERKPSTTGSVKNAMTMTEKIFARASEKPQLSPGENVWVNVDILMTHDVCGPGSFEIFKREFGKNAKVWDREKIVIIPEHYIFTSDERANRNVDILRDFCTEQNIKYFYDIKDLSNFKANPDYKGVCHVALAQEGHCRPGEVLLGTDSHTCTAGAFGQFATGIGITDAGFVLGAGKLLLKVPPTLRFVMDGEMPNYLLAKDLILHIIGEISLSGATYKSMEFVGSTVESLTMEERMTLCNMAIEAGGKNGIVPADNTTHKYLADKTSLPYEPVYSDDKARFLSEYRFDVSKLEPLVAKPYSPDNRALARECKDVKIDRVYIGSCTGGKTEDFLAAAEVFLASGKKVKVPTFLVPATQKVWMDVYSLPVPGSGGKTCSQIFEEAGCDTPASPTCGLCLHDKQKFPWSYGAQRRPNLPSFSIHGCSISFNWFRH
;
A
#
# COMPACT_ATOMS: atom_id res chain seq x y z
N MET A 1 38.68 48.48 -6.12
CA MET A 1 38.09 48.69 -7.46
C MET A 1 36.84 47.80 -7.51
N ALA A 2 35.65 48.38 -7.36
CA ALA A 2 34.69 48.58 -8.45
C ALA A 2 34.26 47.23 -9.09
N SER A 3 33.18 46.57 -8.65
CA SER A 3 31.74 46.93 -8.79
C SER A 3 31.17 46.72 -10.19
N SER A 4 30.29 45.73 -10.34
CA SER A 4 28.93 45.94 -10.90
C SER A 4 28.06 44.69 -10.72
N ALA A 5 26.88 44.88 -10.12
CA ALA A 5 25.78 43.93 -10.23
C ALA A 5 24.86 44.38 -11.37
N VAL A 6 24.18 43.45 -12.04
CA VAL A 6 23.12 43.75 -13.00
C VAL A 6 21.85 43.07 -12.54
N ALA A 7 20.87 43.86 -12.09
CA ALA A 7 19.51 43.42 -11.82
C ALA A 7 18.64 43.64 -13.07
N SER A 8 17.70 42.74 -13.33
CA SER A 8 16.68 42.90 -14.37
C SER A 8 15.34 43.28 -13.72
N ASN A 9 14.81 44.45 -14.11
CA ASN A 9 13.50 44.91 -13.68
C ASN A 9 12.39 44.28 -14.55
N PHE A 10 11.33 43.79 -13.92
CA PHE A 10 10.06 43.49 -14.58
C PHE A 10 8.97 44.43 -14.06
N THR A 11 8.34 45.16 -14.96
CA THR A 11 7.20 46.05 -14.68
C THR A 11 5.86 45.33 -14.94
N PRO A 12 4.85 45.47 -14.07
CA PRO A 12 3.51 44.97 -14.33
C PRO A 12 2.65 46.05 -14.99
N PHE A 13 2.02 45.72 -16.13
CA PHE A 13 0.94 46.54 -16.71
C PHE A 13 -0.42 45.94 -16.35
N ILE A 14 -1.16 46.65 -15.49
CA ILE A 14 -2.60 46.52 -15.33
C ILE A 14 -3.23 47.68 -16.09
N ASN A 15 -4.30 47.44 -16.84
CA ASN A 15 -5.27 48.50 -17.12
C ASN A 15 -6.68 47.94 -17.24
N GLN A 16 -7.68 48.70 -16.78
CA GLN A 16 -9.07 48.25 -16.70
C GLN A 16 -10.03 49.41 -17.00
N LYS A 17 -11.12 49.11 -17.74
CA LYS A 17 -12.33 49.90 -18.01
C LYS A 17 -12.28 51.00 -19.09
N ASP A 18 -13.20 50.85 -20.05
CA ASP A 18 -14.25 51.80 -20.46
C ASP A 18 -15.47 50.91 -20.84
N VAL A 19 -16.68 50.98 -20.26
CA VAL A 19 -17.70 52.04 -20.20
C VAL A 19 -18.35 52.33 -21.56
N GLY A 20 -19.62 51.95 -21.71
CA GLY A 20 -20.45 52.24 -22.88
C GLY A 20 -21.90 51.77 -22.70
N LEU A 21 -22.80 52.70 -22.39
CA LEU A 21 -24.23 52.45 -22.13
C LEU A 21 -25.06 52.96 -23.32
N SER A 22 -25.95 52.12 -23.83
CA SER A 22 -27.04 52.50 -24.73
C SER A 22 -28.33 51.82 -24.24
N ALA A 23 -29.50 52.30 -24.64
CA ALA A 23 -30.76 51.96 -23.98
C ALA A 23 -31.98 51.91 -24.91
N PHE A 24 -33.11 51.46 -24.33
CA PHE A 24 -34.49 51.43 -24.89
C PHE A 24 -34.78 50.36 -25.95
N SER A 25 -35.97 49.77 -26.07
CA SER A 25 -37.11 49.47 -25.18
C SER A 25 -38.25 48.90 -26.04
N SER A 26 -39.17 48.19 -25.38
CA SER A 26 -40.51 47.71 -25.82
C SER A 26 -40.53 46.27 -26.38
N GLN A 27 -41.58 45.46 -26.14
CA GLN A 27 -42.93 45.75 -25.63
C GLN A 27 -43.48 44.53 -24.85
N SER A 28 -44.43 44.74 -23.94
CA SER A 28 -44.97 43.69 -23.04
C SER A 28 -46.36 43.20 -23.43
N CYS A 29 -46.64 41.90 -23.40
CA CYS A 29 -48.00 41.38 -23.12
C CYS A 29 -48.06 39.89 -22.69
N PHE A 30 -48.14 39.64 -21.38
CA PHE A 30 -49.18 38.83 -20.71
C PHE A 30 -49.82 37.59 -21.41
N LEU A 31 -49.57 36.37 -20.88
CA LEU A 31 -50.51 35.53 -20.05
C LEU A 31 -50.11 34.04 -19.93
N ILE A 32 -50.28 33.48 -18.71
CA ILE A 32 -50.75 32.09 -18.36
C ILE A 32 -50.01 30.89 -19.03
N GLN A 33 -49.36 29.96 -18.30
CA GLN A 33 -50.01 28.99 -17.41
C GLN A 33 -49.00 28.25 -16.50
N ASN A 34 -49.32 28.05 -15.21
CA ASN A 34 -48.47 27.30 -14.27
C ASN A 34 -48.77 25.78 -14.31
N SER A 35 -47.86 24.96 -14.84
CA SER A 35 -47.92 23.49 -14.71
C SER A 35 -46.86 22.96 -13.73
N ARG A 36 -47.26 22.67 -12.49
CA ARG A 36 -46.39 21.98 -11.51
C ARG A 36 -46.24 20.50 -11.88
N ARG A 37 -45.09 20.07 -12.42
CA ARG A 37 -44.71 18.64 -12.46
C ARG A 37 -44.01 18.24 -11.17
N ARG A 38 -44.70 17.44 -10.35
CA ARG A 38 -44.23 16.89 -9.07
C ARG A 38 -43.40 15.62 -9.34
N ILE A 39 -42.08 15.73 -9.38
CA ILE A 39 -41.20 14.56 -9.57
C ILE A 39 -41.10 13.79 -8.25
N SER A 40 -41.75 12.63 -8.20
CA SER A 40 -41.69 11.70 -7.07
C SER A 40 -40.35 10.94 -7.08
N LYS A 41 -39.40 11.31 -6.20
CA LYS A 41 -38.25 10.45 -5.89
C LYS A 41 -38.73 9.24 -5.08
N LYS A 42 -38.91 8.11 -5.76
CA LYS A 42 -39.20 6.82 -5.13
C LYS A 42 -37.91 6.29 -4.49
N ILE A 43 -37.69 6.63 -3.22
CA ILE A 43 -36.62 6.04 -2.42
C ILE A 43 -36.98 4.58 -2.18
N VAL A 44 -36.18 3.66 -2.73
CA VAL A 44 -36.24 2.23 -2.39
C VAL A 44 -35.12 1.99 -1.38
N SER A 45 -35.45 1.96 -0.10
CA SER A 45 -34.50 1.56 0.94
C SER A 45 -34.32 0.05 0.87
N VAL A 46 -33.17 -0.40 0.34
CA VAL A 46 -32.68 -1.75 0.63
C VAL A 46 -32.12 -1.69 2.04
N MET A 47 -32.65 -2.52 2.95
CA MET A 47 -32.10 -2.63 4.30
C MET A 47 -30.70 -3.23 4.20
N ALA A 48 -29.68 -2.50 4.63
CA ALA A 48 -28.37 -3.09 4.90
C ALA A 48 -28.53 -4.15 6.01
N PRO A 49 -27.86 -5.31 5.92
CA PRO A 49 -27.82 -6.25 7.03
C PRO A 49 -27.22 -5.57 8.26
N GLY A 50 -27.72 -5.93 9.45
CA GLY A 50 -27.31 -5.29 10.70
C GLY A 50 -25.81 -5.47 10.96
N GLN A 51 -25.09 -4.36 11.02
CA GLN A 51 -23.70 -4.34 11.51
C GLN A 51 -23.66 -4.88 12.93
N SER A 52 -22.65 -5.68 13.27
CA SER A 52 -22.43 -6.03 14.68
C SER A 52 -21.96 -4.80 15.44
N GLU A 53 -22.61 -4.48 16.56
CA GLU A 53 -22.22 -3.34 17.41
C GLU A 53 -20.81 -3.57 17.96
N ARG A 54 -19.82 -2.90 17.35
CA ARG A 54 -18.44 -2.89 17.84
C ARG A 54 -18.35 -1.90 18.99
N LYS A 55 -18.07 -2.39 20.20
CA LYS A 55 -17.88 -1.52 21.37
C LYS A 55 -16.66 -0.61 21.14
N PRO A 56 -16.80 0.72 21.26
CA PRO A 56 -15.66 1.63 21.14
C PRO A 56 -14.59 1.30 22.19
N SER A 57 -13.30 1.41 21.82
CA SER A 57 -12.22 1.43 22.81
C SER A 57 -12.40 2.64 23.74
N THR A 58 -12.18 2.43 25.04
CA THR A 58 -12.68 3.30 26.12
C THR A 58 -11.87 4.58 26.31
N THR A 59 -11.89 5.43 25.29
CA THR A 59 -11.57 6.86 25.42
C THR A 59 -12.75 7.56 26.12
N GLY A 60 -12.62 7.75 27.44
CA GLY A 60 -13.72 8.25 28.28
C GLY A 60 -14.20 9.64 27.88
N SER A 61 -15.52 9.80 27.70
CA SER A 61 -16.24 11.08 27.51
C SER A 61 -15.49 12.16 26.69
N VAL A 62 -15.00 11.79 25.50
CA VAL A 62 -14.24 12.74 24.67
C VAL A 62 -15.18 13.82 24.13
N LYS A 63 -14.79 15.10 24.25
CA LYS A 63 -15.57 16.24 23.73
C LYS A 63 -15.66 16.25 22.20
N ASN A 64 -14.69 15.64 21.52
CA ASN A 64 -14.65 15.50 20.06
C ASN A 64 -14.47 14.02 19.71
N ALA A 65 -15.32 13.52 18.82
CA ALA A 65 -15.23 12.18 18.26
C ALA A 65 -14.07 12.09 17.25
N MET A 66 -13.29 11.02 17.34
CA MET A 66 -12.03 10.81 16.59
C MET A 66 -12.11 9.60 15.64
N THR A 67 -11.46 9.72 14.49
CA THR A 67 -11.15 8.63 13.56
C THR A 67 -10.12 7.66 14.14
N MET A 68 -9.96 6.47 13.55
CA MET A 68 -8.93 5.50 13.96
C MET A 68 -7.54 6.14 14.02
N THR A 69 -7.12 6.83 12.96
CA THR A 69 -5.78 7.44 12.89
C THR A 69 -5.57 8.50 13.96
N GLU A 70 -6.59 9.33 14.25
CA GLU A 70 -6.54 10.31 15.35
C GLU A 70 -6.42 9.62 16.72
N LYS A 71 -7.13 8.51 16.96
CA LYS A 71 -7.02 7.72 18.20
C LYS A 71 -5.65 7.06 18.36
N ILE A 72 -5.08 6.51 17.29
CA ILE A 72 -3.72 5.93 17.30
C ILE A 72 -2.70 7.01 17.69
N PHE A 73 -2.78 8.18 17.06
CA PHE A 73 -1.92 9.33 17.40
C PHE A 73 -2.15 9.84 18.82
N ALA A 74 -3.40 9.90 19.30
CA ALA A 74 -3.74 10.38 20.64
C ALA A 74 -3.09 9.48 21.70
N ARG A 75 -3.30 8.16 21.60
CA ARG A 75 -2.61 7.13 22.39
C ARG A 75 -1.09 7.26 22.30
N ALA A 76 -0.54 7.33 21.09
CA ALA A 76 0.90 7.36 20.85
C ALA A 76 1.60 8.66 21.27
N SER A 77 0.85 9.74 21.51
CA SER A 77 1.36 11.04 21.97
C SER A 77 0.92 11.38 23.40
N GLU A 78 0.36 10.41 24.13
CA GLU A 78 -0.13 10.55 25.51
C GLU A 78 -1.15 11.70 25.67
N LYS A 79 -1.92 11.97 24.62
CA LYS A 79 -2.95 13.03 24.57
C LYS A 79 -4.36 12.42 24.61
N PRO A 80 -5.33 13.07 25.28
CA PRO A 80 -6.71 12.56 25.37
C PRO A 80 -7.53 12.77 24.08
N GLN A 81 -7.12 13.71 23.22
CA GLN A 81 -7.77 14.00 21.94
C GLN A 81 -6.78 14.68 20.99
N LEU A 82 -7.04 14.58 19.68
CA LEU A 82 -6.31 15.29 18.63
C LEU A 82 -7.24 15.76 17.51
N SER A 83 -6.79 16.76 16.77
CA SER A 83 -7.42 17.24 15.52
C SER A 83 -6.45 17.16 14.34
N PRO A 84 -6.95 16.98 13.10
CA PRO A 84 -6.12 17.03 11.90
C PRO A 84 -5.34 18.35 11.80
N GLY A 85 -4.07 18.24 11.44
CA GLY A 85 -3.18 19.38 11.29
C GLY A 85 -2.31 19.70 12.51
N GLU A 86 -2.61 19.16 13.69
CA GLU A 86 -1.69 19.22 14.85
C GLU A 86 -0.37 18.50 14.54
N ASN A 87 0.75 19.06 14.99
CA ASN A 87 2.04 18.37 15.03
C ASN A 87 2.26 17.79 16.44
N VAL A 88 2.57 16.51 16.53
CA VAL A 88 2.77 15.82 17.82
C VAL A 88 3.96 14.88 17.80
N TRP A 89 4.63 14.75 18.93
CA TRP A 89 5.59 13.68 19.15
C TRP A 89 4.83 12.37 19.32
N VAL A 90 5.13 11.41 18.46
CA VAL A 90 4.48 10.09 18.40
C VAL A 90 5.51 9.05 18.82
N ASN A 91 5.25 8.36 19.93
CA ASN A 91 6.02 7.19 20.35
C ASN A 91 5.84 6.07 19.30
N VAL A 92 6.94 5.47 18.87
CA VAL A 92 6.96 4.45 17.81
C VAL A 92 6.93 3.06 18.44
N ASP A 93 6.02 2.21 17.95
CA ASP A 93 5.89 0.84 18.43
C ASP A 93 6.82 -0.12 17.69
N ILE A 94 7.00 0.06 16.37
CA ILE A 94 7.97 -0.67 15.55
C ILE A 94 8.63 0.29 14.54
N LEU A 95 9.96 0.22 14.42
CA LEU A 95 10.70 0.73 13.27
C LEU A 95 11.19 -0.45 12.41
N MET A 96 10.80 -0.49 11.15
CA MET A 96 11.35 -1.43 10.16
C MET A 96 12.42 -0.76 9.29
N THR A 97 13.51 -1.46 9.01
CA THR A 97 14.43 -1.09 7.93
C THR A 97 15.00 -2.31 7.20
N HIS A 98 15.55 -2.06 6.02
CA HIS A 98 16.07 -3.08 5.11
C HIS A 98 17.47 -2.70 4.58
N ASP A 99 18.02 -3.54 3.71
CA ASP A 99 19.36 -3.50 3.14
C ASP A 99 19.68 -2.25 2.30
N VAL A 100 18.68 -1.51 1.83
CA VAL A 100 18.91 -0.28 1.05
C VAL A 100 19.09 0.93 1.97
N CYS A 101 18.23 1.05 3.00
CA CYS A 101 18.08 2.26 3.80
C CYS A 101 18.64 2.15 5.23
N GLY A 102 18.87 0.93 5.72
CA GLY A 102 19.46 0.65 7.03
C GLY A 102 20.84 1.31 7.21
N PRO A 103 21.83 1.07 6.32
CA PRO A 103 23.17 1.64 6.45
C PRO A 103 23.20 3.16 6.63
N GLY A 104 22.44 3.91 5.83
CA GLY A 104 22.35 5.36 5.95
C GLY A 104 21.64 5.83 7.22
N SER A 105 20.62 5.08 7.68
CA SER A 105 19.92 5.36 8.94
C SER A 105 20.84 5.14 10.15
N PHE A 106 21.69 4.11 10.09
CA PHE A 106 22.66 3.80 11.15
C PHE A 106 23.79 4.84 11.21
N GLU A 107 24.30 5.29 10.06
CA GLU A 107 25.30 6.36 9.99
C GLU A 107 24.76 7.65 10.64
N ILE A 108 23.53 8.05 10.29
CA ILE A 108 22.88 9.22 10.89
C ILE A 108 22.70 9.04 12.39
N PHE A 109 22.15 7.90 12.84
CA PHE A 109 22.02 7.59 14.27
C PHE A 109 23.35 7.72 15.02
N LYS A 110 24.43 7.10 14.51
CA LYS A 110 25.77 7.18 15.12
C LYS A 110 26.41 8.56 15.06
N ARG A 111 26.04 9.39 14.08
CA ARG A 111 26.51 10.78 13.95
C ARG A 111 25.81 11.71 14.94
N GLU A 112 24.47 11.65 15.04
CA GLU A 112 23.69 12.57 15.87
C GLU A 112 23.64 12.16 17.35
N PHE A 113 23.59 10.85 17.67
CA PHE A 113 23.55 10.35 19.05
C PHE A 113 24.93 9.89 19.57
N GLY A 114 25.92 9.78 18.69
CA GLY A 114 27.31 9.42 19.01
C GLY A 114 27.66 7.95 18.74
N LYS A 115 28.96 7.68 18.52
CA LYS A 115 29.47 6.35 18.08
C LYS A 115 29.10 5.20 19.02
N ASN A 116 29.04 5.46 20.32
CA ASN A 116 28.73 4.45 21.35
C ASN A 116 27.24 4.42 21.72
N ALA A 117 26.38 5.18 21.03
CA ALA A 117 24.95 5.21 21.30
C ALA A 117 24.33 3.81 21.16
N LYS A 118 23.35 3.54 22.04
CA LYS A 118 22.47 2.39 21.97
C LYS A 118 21.09 2.80 21.47
N VAL A 119 20.49 1.92 20.69
CA VAL A 119 19.13 2.11 20.16
C VAL A 119 18.12 2.21 21.30
N TRP A 120 17.01 2.93 21.07
CA TRP A 120 16.01 3.19 22.10
C TRP A 120 15.40 1.91 22.68
N ASP A 121 15.14 0.93 21.82
CA ASP A 121 14.60 -0.39 22.18
C ASP A 121 15.01 -1.43 21.10
N ARG A 122 15.86 -2.37 21.49
CA ARG A 122 16.38 -3.44 20.61
C ARG A 122 15.31 -4.45 20.17
N GLU A 123 14.14 -4.43 20.80
CA GLU A 123 13.00 -5.31 20.53
C GLU A 123 11.88 -4.61 19.74
N LYS A 124 12.02 -3.30 19.47
CA LYS A 124 11.12 -2.54 18.60
C LYS A 124 11.73 -2.20 17.23
N ILE A 125 12.90 -2.75 16.93
CA ILE A 125 13.59 -2.58 15.65
C ILE A 125 13.55 -3.91 14.90
N VAL A 126 12.99 -3.87 13.69
CA VAL A 126 12.89 -5.01 12.78
C VAL A 126 13.77 -4.75 11.57
N ILE A 127 14.72 -5.65 11.30
CA ILE A 127 15.65 -5.53 10.19
C ILE A 127 15.46 -6.73 9.27
N ILE A 128 14.94 -6.46 8.06
CA ILE A 128 14.66 -7.46 7.03
C ILE A 128 15.43 -7.06 5.76
N PRO A 129 16.61 -7.63 5.50
CA PRO A 129 17.20 -7.54 4.17
C PRO A 129 16.30 -8.28 3.17
N GLU A 130 16.12 -7.75 1.96
CA GLU A 130 15.37 -8.46 0.90
C GLU A 130 15.62 -7.99 -0.55
N HIS A 131 16.14 -6.77 -0.75
CA HIS A 131 16.17 -6.15 -2.08
C HIS A 131 17.36 -6.62 -2.92
N TYR A 132 18.52 -6.72 -2.30
CA TYR A 132 19.78 -7.01 -2.98
C TYR A 132 20.55 -8.20 -2.39
N ILE A 133 19.94 -9.03 -1.54
CA ILE A 133 20.62 -10.17 -0.89
C ILE A 133 21.29 -11.13 -1.89
N PHE A 134 20.64 -11.42 -3.01
CA PHE A 134 21.04 -12.47 -3.94
C PHE A 134 21.76 -11.92 -5.18
N THR A 135 22.52 -10.84 -5.00
CA THR A 135 23.33 -10.22 -6.06
C THR A 135 24.81 -10.52 -5.90
N SER A 136 25.54 -10.51 -7.01
CA SER A 136 27.01 -10.49 -7.01
C SER A 136 27.60 -9.07 -6.99
N ASP A 137 26.79 -8.01 -6.83
CA ASP A 137 27.29 -6.65 -6.62
C ASP A 137 27.86 -6.50 -5.20
N GLU A 138 29.18 -6.36 -5.10
CA GLU A 138 29.92 -6.16 -3.85
C GLU A 138 29.39 -4.97 -3.03
N ARG A 139 28.88 -3.91 -3.68
CA ARG A 139 28.36 -2.71 -3.00
C ARG A 139 27.07 -3.00 -2.24
N ALA A 140 26.25 -3.89 -2.78
CA ALA A 140 25.01 -4.35 -2.16
C ALA A 140 25.29 -5.36 -1.05
N ASN A 141 26.20 -6.32 -1.28
CA ASN A 141 26.60 -7.29 -0.25
C ASN A 141 27.19 -6.59 0.99
N ARG A 142 28.03 -5.57 0.78
CA ARG A 142 28.51 -4.67 1.86
C ARG A 142 27.39 -4.04 2.68
N ASN A 143 26.24 -3.70 2.09
CA ASN A 143 25.12 -3.16 2.86
C ASN A 143 24.53 -4.20 3.83
N VAL A 144 24.45 -5.48 3.41
CA VAL A 144 24.01 -6.59 4.28
C VAL A 144 25.00 -6.79 5.42
N ASP A 145 26.30 -6.70 5.15
CA ASP A 145 27.33 -6.76 6.21
C ASP A 145 27.20 -5.62 7.22
N ILE A 146 26.93 -4.39 6.76
CA ILE A 146 26.63 -3.25 7.65
C ILE A 146 25.37 -3.52 8.51
N LEU A 147 24.35 -4.22 7.98
CA LEU A 147 23.22 -4.68 8.81
C LEU A 147 23.67 -5.66 9.88
N ARG A 148 24.48 -6.67 9.54
CA ARG A 148 24.98 -7.70 10.47
C ARG A 148 25.81 -7.08 11.60
N ASP A 149 26.72 -6.19 11.26
CA ASP A 149 27.57 -5.46 12.21
C ASP A 149 26.71 -4.64 13.18
N PHE A 150 25.77 -3.85 12.66
CA PHE A 150 24.86 -3.05 13.48
C PHE A 150 23.96 -3.91 14.38
N CYS A 151 23.37 -4.98 13.82
CA CYS A 151 22.51 -5.89 14.57
C CYS A 151 23.25 -6.59 15.70
N THR A 152 24.51 -6.98 15.46
CA THR A 152 25.39 -7.59 16.47
C THR A 152 25.80 -6.57 17.53
N GLU A 153 26.23 -5.37 17.14
CA GLU A 153 26.69 -4.31 18.05
C GLU A 153 25.57 -3.77 18.94
N GLN A 154 24.34 -3.71 18.42
CA GLN A 154 23.14 -3.24 19.12
C GLN A 154 22.33 -4.37 19.77
N ASN A 155 22.70 -5.63 19.52
CA ASN A 155 21.97 -6.83 19.97
C ASN A 155 20.48 -6.78 19.57
N ILE A 156 20.19 -6.47 18.29
CA ILE A 156 18.83 -6.37 17.76
C ILE A 156 18.16 -7.74 17.77
N LYS A 157 16.97 -7.83 18.36
CA LYS A 157 16.25 -9.10 18.52
C LYS A 157 15.64 -9.62 17.22
N TYR A 158 15.12 -8.72 16.40
CA TYR A 158 14.35 -9.05 15.19
C TYR A 158 15.16 -8.75 13.92
N PHE A 159 16.30 -9.43 13.78
CA PHE A 159 17.13 -9.40 12.57
C PHE A 159 16.92 -10.68 11.76
N TYR A 160 16.33 -10.54 10.58
CA TYR A 160 15.95 -11.62 9.68
C TYR A 160 16.98 -11.84 8.58
N ASP A 161 18.24 -12.05 8.99
CA ASP A 161 19.37 -12.28 8.10
C ASP A 161 19.25 -13.56 7.28
N ILE A 162 20.03 -13.65 6.20
CA ILE A 162 20.38 -14.93 5.59
C ILE A 162 21.89 -15.16 5.75
N LYS A 163 22.31 -16.41 5.93
CA LYS A 163 23.73 -16.73 6.18
C LYS A 163 24.47 -17.15 4.92
N ASP A 164 23.80 -17.89 4.04
CA ASP A 164 24.36 -18.34 2.76
C ASP A 164 23.83 -17.48 1.61
N LEU A 165 24.62 -16.53 1.12
CA LEU A 165 24.21 -15.63 0.03
C LEU A 165 24.08 -16.35 -1.34
N SER A 166 24.52 -17.61 -1.47
CA SER A 166 24.54 -18.31 -2.77
C SER A 166 23.14 -18.57 -3.34
N ASN A 167 22.17 -18.89 -2.49
CA ASN A 167 20.79 -19.12 -2.90
C ASN A 167 19.80 -19.12 -1.70
N PHE A 168 18.55 -18.77 -1.97
CA PHE A 168 17.51 -18.74 -0.95
C PHE A 168 17.15 -20.12 -0.38
N LYS A 169 17.32 -21.21 -1.14
CA LYS A 169 16.96 -22.58 -0.71
C LYS A 169 17.88 -23.13 0.38
N ALA A 170 19.11 -22.61 0.47
CA ALA A 170 20.03 -22.86 1.57
C ALA A 170 19.63 -22.13 2.88
N ASN A 171 18.65 -21.21 2.82
CA ASN A 171 18.20 -20.40 3.95
C ASN A 171 16.68 -20.56 4.12
N PRO A 172 16.19 -21.69 4.67
CA PRO A 172 14.74 -21.93 4.83
C PRO A 172 14.04 -20.89 5.70
N ASP A 173 14.77 -20.15 6.53
CA ASP A 173 14.26 -19.08 7.38
C ASP A 173 14.19 -17.69 6.70
N TYR A 174 14.62 -17.57 5.43
CA TYR A 174 14.59 -16.31 4.70
C TYR A 174 13.16 -15.77 4.57
N LYS A 175 12.92 -14.54 5.04
CA LYS A 175 11.55 -14.01 5.15
C LYS A 175 11.01 -13.38 3.86
N GLY A 176 11.85 -12.98 2.91
CA GLY A 176 11.38 -12.33 1.67
C GLY A 176 10.90 -10.90 1.87
N VAL A 177 9.90 -10.50 1.08
CA VAL A 177 9.35 -9.15 0.99
C VAL A 177 8.98 -8.59 2.37
N CYS A 178 9.58 -7.46 2.73
CA CYS A 178 9.60 -6.94 4.10
C CYS A 178 8.20 -6.71 4.69
N HIS A 179 7.24 -6.18 3.91
CA HIS A 179 5.87 -5.94 4.41
C HIS A 179 5.04 -7.22 4.59
N VAL A 180 5.33 -8.27 3.82
CA VAL A 180 4.68 -9.58 3.99
C VAL A 180 5.35 -10.36 5.13
N ALA A 181 6.67 -10.26 5.24
CA ALA A 181 7.44 -10.76 6.38
C ALA A 181 7.01 -10.12 7.71
N LEU A 182 6.85 -8.80 7.80
CA LEU A 182 6.33 -8.11 9.00
C LEU A 182 4.99 -8.68 9.46
N ALA A 183 4.08 -8.94 8.53
CA ALA A 183 2.79 -9.55 8.81
C ALA A 183 2.91 -11.01 9.26
N GLN A 184 3.70 -11.82 8.53
CA GLN A 184 3.89 -13.25 8.82
C GLN A 184 4.61 -13.49 10.17
N GLU A 185 5.50 -12.59 10.58
CA GLU A 185 6.27 -12.67 11.83
C GLU A 185 5.63 -11.92 13.02
N GLY A 186 4.38 -11.45 12.90
CA GLY A 186 3.61 -10.90 14.02
C GLY A 186 3.98 -9.47 14.46
N HIS A 187 4.61 -8.68 13.58
CA HIS A 187 4.96 -7.29 13.84
C HIS A 187 3.83 -6.29 13.55
N CYS A 188 2.84 -6.69 12.77
CA CYS A 188 1.68 -5.85 12.43
C CYS A 188 0.54 -6.04 13.45
N ARG A 189 0.51 -5.25 14.54
CA ARG A 189 -0.46 -5.38 15.64
C ARG A 189 -1.44 -4.19 15.71
N PRO A 190 -2.76 -4.41 15.82
CA PRO A 190 -3.76 -3.35 15.84
C PRO A 190 -3.51 -2.21 16.84
N GLY A 191 -3.81 -0.98 16.42
CA GLY A 191 -3.70 0.23 17.23
C GLY A 191 -2.29 0.83 17.34
N GLU A 192 -1.26 0.15 16.84
CA GLU A 192 0.13 0.59 16.91
C GLU A 192 0.55 1.60 15.83
N VAL A 193 1.71 2.22 16.07
CA VAL A 193 2.46 3.06 15.12
C VAL A 193 3.67 2.30 14.59
N LEU A 194 3.64 1.95 13.30
CA LEU A 194 4.73 1.27 12.61
C LEU A 194 5.36 2.22 11.58
N LEU A 195 6.61 2.60 11.78
CA LEU A 195 7.37 3.39 10.81
C LEU A 195 8.34 2.49 10.06
N GLY A 196 8.63 2.82 8.81
CA GLY A 196 9.56 2.03 8.01
C GLY A 196 10.32 2.87 6.99
N THR A 197 11.50 2.41 6.58
CA THR A 197 12.31 3.11 5.58
C THR A 197 11.90 2.84 4.12
N ASP A 198 10.80 2.10 3.90
CA ASP A 198 10.18 1.94 2.59
C ASP A 198 8.85 2.70 2.47
N SER A 199 8.60 3.20 1.26
CA SER A 199 7.36 3.83 0.79
C SER A 199 6.07 3.05 1.09
N HIS A 200 6.07 1.72 0.96
CA HIS A 200 4.88 0.89 1.07
C HIS A 200 4.63 0.36 2.49
N THR A 201 5.30 0.89 3.51
CA THR A 201 5.04 0.56 4.92
C THR A 201 3.57 0.76 5.33
N CYS A 202 2.81 1.61 4.62
CA CYS A 202 1.35 1.74 4.75
C CYS A 202 0.58 0.41 4.59
N THR A 203 1.17 -0.65 4.00
CA THR A 203 0.65 -2.03 4.00
C THR A 203 0.19 -2.50 5.38
N ALA A 204 0.93 -2.15 6.43
CA ALA A 204 0.64 -2.62 7.79
C ALA A 204 -0.65 -2.02 8.38
N GLY A 205 -1.17 -0.92 7.84
CA GLY A 205 -2.47 -0.38 8.24
C GLY A 205 -3.67 -1.29 7.90
N ALA A 206 -3.47 -2.33 7.08
CA ALA A 206 -4.42 -3.45 6.94
C ALA A 206 -4.78 -4.14 8.27
N PHE A 207 -3.89 -4.04 9.27
CA PHE A 207 -4.06 -4.57 10.62
C PHE A 207 -4.67 -3.55 11.59
N GLY A 208 -5.15 -2.39 11.12
CA GLY A 208 -5.62 -1.30 11.99
C GLY A 208 -4.50 -0.53 12.67
N GLN A 209 -3.33 -0.46 12.05
CA GLN A 209 -2.19 0.37 12.47
C GLN A 209 -2.18 1.73 11.76
N PHE A 210 -1.49 2.70 12.36
CA PHE A 210 -0.96 3.82 11.58
C PHE A 210 0.43 3.42 11.07
N ALA A 211 0.58 3.29 9.76
CA ALA A 211 1.84 2.90 9.16
C ALA A 211 2.24 3.83 8.00
N THR A 212 3.49 4.27 7.96
CA THR A 212 4.00 5.17 6.92
C THR A 212 5.48 4.94 6.66
N GLY A 213 5.88 5.12 5.39
CA GLY A 213 7.28 5.29 5.04
C GLY A 213 7.85 6.58 5.61
N ILE A 214 9.12 6.58 5.98
CA ILE A 214 9.90 7.72 6.48
C ILE A 214 11.31 7.75 5.86
N GLY A 215 11.97 8.91 5.87
CA GLY A 215 13.33 9.04 5.35
C GLY A 215 14.39 8.45 6.28
N ILE A 216 15.60 8.18 5.77
CA ILE A 216 16.73 7.68 6.57
C ILE A 216 17.13 8.62 7.73
N THR A 217 16.88 9.92 7.60
CA THR A 217 17.10 10.90 8.67
C THR A 217 16.12 10.72 9.82
N ASP A 218 14.83 10.55 9.49
CA ASP A 218 13.79 10.29 10.48
C ASP A 218 14.01 8.93 11.16
N ALA A 219 14.39 7.90 10.38
CA ALA A 219 14.72 6.58 10.92
C ALA A 219 15.95 6.63 11.84
N GLY A 220 17.01 7.37 11.45
CA GLY A 220 18.17 7.63 12.31
C GLY A 220 17.81 8.36 13.61
N PHE A 221 16.83 9.26 13.58
CA PHE A 221 16.29 9.90 14.77
C PHE A 221 15.47 8.93 15.64
N VAL A 222 14.56 8.14 15.04
CA VAL A 222 13.76 7.14 15.76
C VAL A 222 14.65 6.09 16.43
N LEU A 223 15.71 5.63 15.76
CA LEU A 223 16.69 4.69 16.32
C LEU A 223 17.25 5.15 17.67
N GLY A 224 17.46 6.45 17.89
CA GLY A 224 17.94 6.99 19.17
C GLY A 224 16.85 7.48 20.12
N ALA A 225 15.73 8.00 19.60
CA ALA A 225 14.72 8.70 20.40
C ALA A 225 13.42 7.91 20.65
N GLY A 226 13.15 6.84 19.90
CA GLY A 226 11.93 6.03 20.00
C GLY A 226 10.64 6.75 19.59
N LYS A 227 10.75 7.94 18.98
CA LYS A 227 9.62 8.81 18.62
C LYS A 227 9.93 9.68 17.42
N LEU A 228 8.88 10.18 16.76
CA LEU A 228 8.99 11.12 15.64
C LEU A 228 7.96 12.24 15.74
N LEU A 229 8.29 13.45 15.25
CA LEU A 229 7.33 14.55 15.18
C LEU A 229 6.47 14.38 13.92
N LEU A 230 5.20 14.04 14.09
CA LEU A 230 4.27 13.78 12.99
C LEU A 230 3.08 14.73 13.02
N LYS A 231 2.71 15.24 11.83
CA LYS A 231 1.45 15.93 11.61
C LYS A 231 0.30 14.93 11.53
N VAL A 232 -0.76 15.14 12.30
CA VAL A 232 -2.01 14.35 12.26
C VAL A 232 -2.67 14.56 10.88
N PRO A 233 -2.86 13.50 10.07
CA PRO A 233 -3.50 13.62 8.77
C PRO A 233 -5.04 13.68 8.91
N PRO A 234 -5.76 14.46 8.07
CA PRO A 234 -7.20 14.29 7.93
C PRO A 234 -7.51 12.98 7.18
N THR A 235 -8.67 12.39 7.44
CA THR A 235 -9.04 11.07 6.91
C THR A 235 -10.04 11.19 5.75
N LEU A 236 -9.75 10.54 4.62
CA LEU A 236 -10.72 10.20 3.58
C LEU A 236 -11.31 8.82 3.91
N ARG A 237 -12.63 8.68 3.83
CA ARG A 237 -13.30 7.39 4.06
C ARG A 237 -13.79 6.79 2.75
N PHE A 238 -13.51 5.51 2.54
CA PHE A 238 -13.95 4.74 1.39
C PHE A 238 -14.82 3.58 1.88
N VAL A 239 -16.13 3.70 1.69
CA VAL A 239 -17.11 2.67 2.05
C VAL A 239 -17.35 1.79 0.83
N MET A 240 -17.04 0.49 0.95
CA MET A 240 -17.18 -0.50 -0.10
C MET A 240 -18.16 -1.58 0.36
N ASP A 241 -19.37 -1.51 -0.16
CA ASP A 241 -20.48 -2.39 0.20
C ASP A 241 -20.90 -3.24 -1.01
N GLY A 242 -21.52 -4.38 -0.74
CA GLY A 242 -21.96 -5.36 -1.73
C GLY A 242 -21.14 -6.65 -1.73
N GLU A 243 -21.68 -7.67 -2.41
CA GLU A 243 -21.00 -8.94 -2.65
C GLU A 243 -19.93 -8.74 -3.74
N MET A 244 -18.69 -9.13 -3.45
CA MET A 244 -17.60 -9.02 -4.42
C MET A 244 -17.69 -10.18 -5.42
N PRO A 245 -17.83 -9.91 -6.73
CA PRO A 245 -17.80 -10.98 -7.73
C PRO A 245 -16.46 -11.73 -7.70
N ASN A 246 -16.49 -13.06 -7.80
CA ASN A 246 -15.30 -13.94 -7.71
C ASN A 246 -14.18 -13.62 -8.73
N TYR A 247 -14.48 -12.86 -9.78
CA TYR A 247 -13.51 -12.41 -10.79
C TYR A 247 -12.80 -11.09 -10.43
N LEU A 248 -13.21 -10.39 -9.38
CA LEU A 248 -12.45 -9.27 -8.81
C LEU A 248 -11.43 -9.77 -7.78
N LEU A 249 -10.50 -8.89 -7.44
CA LEU A 249 -9.63 -8.96 -6.26
C LEU A 249 -9.61 -7.59 -5.58
N ALA A 250 -9.10 -7.49 -4.35
CA ALA A 250 -8.77 -6.21 -3.73
C ALA A 250 -7.91 -5.27 -4.60
N LYS A 251 -7.15 -5.80 -5.57
CA LYS A 251 -6.42 -5.00 -6.56
C LYS A 251 -7.35 -4.13 -7.43
N ASP A 252 -8.49 -4.67 -7.87
CA ASP A 252 -9.49 -3.92 -8.64
C ASP A 252 -10.11 -2.81 -7.80
N LEU A 253 -10.39 -3.10 -6.53
CA LEU A 253 -10.96 -2.14 -5.57
C LEU A 253 -10.05 -0.92 -5.37
N ILE A 254 -8.76 -1.12 -5.16
CA ILE A 254 -7.82 0.00 -4.96
C ILE A 254 -7.49 0.74 -6.26
N LEU A 255 -7.43 0.05 -7.41
CA LEU A 255 -7.33 0.71 -8.73
C LEU A 255 -8.59 1.54 -9.06
N HIS A 256 -9.77 1.10 -8.62
CA HIS A 256 -10.99 1.90 -8.72
C HIS A 256 -10.83 3.19 -7.91
N ILE A 257 -10.44 3.08 -6.64
CA ILE A 257 -10.24 4.26 -5.76
C ILE A 257 -9.18 5.22 -6.34
N ILE A 258 -8.01 4.73 -6.72
CA ILE A 258 -6.91 5.56 -7.25
C ILE A 258 -7.35 6.31 -8.51
N GLY A 259 -8.08 5.66 -9.44
CA GLY A 259 -8.59 6.34 -10.63
C GLY A 259 -9.75 7.32 -10.39
N GLU A 260 -10.44 7.26 -9.24
CA GLU A 260 -11.42 8.29 -8.85
C GLU A 260 -10.75 9.53 -8.27
N ILE A 261 -9.65 9.36 -7.52
CA ILE A 261 -9.03 10.43 -6.74
C ILE A 261 -7.70 10.95 -7.31
N SER A 262 -7.14 10.30 -8.33
CA SER A 262 -5.79 10.51 -8.93
C SER A 262 -4.61 10.24 -7.99
N LEU A 263 -3.38 10.25 -8.55
CA LEU A 263 -2.13 10.08 -7.78
C LEU A 263 -1.92 11.06 -6.61
N SER A 264 -2.70 12.14 -6.52
CA SER A 264 -2.58 13.15 -5.45
C SER A 264 -3.87 13.39 -4.66
N GLY A 265 -4.90 12.58 -4.88
CA GLY A 265 -6.17 12.71 -4.16
C GLY A 265 -6.00 12.56 -2.65
N ALA A 266 -5.17 11.60 -2.22
CA ALA A 266 -4.89 11.30 -0.83
C ALA A 266 -3.63 11.99 -0.26
N THR A 267 -2.98 12.92 -0.99
CA THR A 267 -1.76 13.62 -0.50
C THR A 267 -1.93 14.19 0.92
N TYR A 268 -1.09 13.72 1.85
CA TYR A 268 -1.09 14.00 3.30
C TYR A 268 -2.33 13.55 4.09
N LYS A 269 -3.16 12.66 3.54
CA LYS A 269 -4.41 12.16 4.15
C LYS A 269 -4.26 10.70 4.57
N SER A 270 -5.06 10.28 5.55
CA SER A 270 -5.28 8.84 5.82
C SER A 270 -6.40 8.34 4.91
N MET A 271 -6.29 7.11 4.41
CA MET A 271 -7.35 6.43 3.65
C MET A 271 -7.97 5.34 4.52
N GLU A 272 -9.17 5.56 5.05
CA GLU A 272 -9.88 4.57 5.89
C GLU A 272 -10.85 3.76 5.02
N PHE A 273 -10.59 2.47 4.88
CA PHE A 273 -11.40 1.54 4.09
C PHE A 273 -12.35 0.76 5.01
N VAL A 274 -13.65 0.79 4.71
CA VAL A 274 -14.73 0.16 5.50
C VAL A 274 -15.83 -0.38 4.59
N GLY A 275 -16.83 -1.07 5.16
CA GLY A 275 -18.00 -1.57 4.43
C GLY A 275 -18.01 -3.10 4.30
N SER A 276 -19.15 -3.66 3.90
CA SER A 276 -19.38 -5.11 3.93
C SER A 276 -18.37 -5.89 3.10
N THR A 277 -17.89 -5.32 1.99
CA THR A 277 -16.87 -5.97 1.17
C THR A 277 -15.54 -6.04 1.92
N VAL A 278 -15.07 -4.93 2.51
CA VAL A 278 -13.78 -4.87 3.23
C VAL A 278 -13.75 -5.86 4.39
N GLU A 279 -14.89 -6.06 5.06
CA GLU A 279 -15.04 -7.04 6.14
C GLU A 279 -14.95 -8.49 5.63
N SER A 280 -15.43 -8.77 4.41
CA SER A 280 -15.31 -10.09 3.76
C SER A 280 -13.90 -10.40 3.22
N LEU A 281 -13.08 -9.38 2.93
CA LEU A 281 -11.71 -9.55 2.43
C LEU A 281 -10.82 -10.28 3.45
N THR A 282 -9.91 -11.09 2.93
CA THR A 282 -8.84 -11.72 3.71
C THR A 282 -7.81 -10.70 4.21
N MET A 283 -6.88 -11.11 5.07
CA MET A 283 -5.77 -10.23 5.44
C MET A 283 -4.83 -9.93 4.27
N GLU A 284 -4.60 -10.88 3.35
CA GLU A 284 -3.74 -10.67 2.19
C GLU A 284 -4.40 -9.66 1.22
N GLU A 285 -5.71 -9.72 1.03
CA GLU A 285 -6.46 -8.73 0.26
C GLU A 285 -6.47 -7.34 0.91
N ARG A 286 -6.67 -7.24 2.23
CA ARG A 286 -6.58 -5.97 2.97
C ARG A 286 -5.18 -5.36 2.89
N MET A 287 -4.13 -6.18 2.93
CA MET A 287 -2.75 -5.74 2.68
C MET A 287 -2.60 -5.12 1.28
N THR A 288 -3.22 -5.70 0.25
CA THR A 288 -3.22 -5.14 -1.12
C THR A 288 -3.90 -3.76 -1.18
N LEU A 289 -5.03 -3.55 -0.47
CA LEU A 289 -5.67 -2.24 -0.37
C LEU A 289 -4.75 -1.19 0.27
N CYS A 290 -4.18 -1.50 1.44
CA CYS A 290 -3.42 -0.53 2.23
C CYS A 290 -2.02 -0.26 1.65
N ASN A 291 -1.42 -1.25 0.99
CA ASN A 291 -0.14 -1.13 0.31
C ASN A 291 -0.17 -0.01 -0.74
N MET A 292 -1.19 0.01 -1.60
CA MET A 292 -1.30 1.00 -2.69
C MET A 292 -1.88 2.35 -2.24
N ALA A 293 -2.10 2.60 -0.94
CA ALA A 293 -2.53 3.92 -0.46
C ALA A 293 -1.52 5.02 -0.82
N ILE A 294 -0.22 4.71 -0.83
CA ILE A 294 0.85 5.64 -1.21
C ILE A 294 0.78 6.06 -2.69
N GLU A 295 0.21 5.23 -3.57
CA GLU A 295 0.05 5.53 -5.00
C GLU A 295 -1.02 6.61 -5.26
N ALA A 296 -1.90 6.89 -4.30
CA ALA A 296 -2.78 8.07 -4.30
C ALA A 296 -2.18 9.27 -3.53
N GLY A 297 -0.93 9.17 -3.08
CA GLY A 297 -0.27 10.11 -2.16
C GLY A 297 -0.69 9.94 -0.70
N GLY A 298 -1.43 8.88 -0.37
CA GLY A 298 -1.92 8.60 0.98
C GLY A 298 -0.79 8.43 1.98
N LYS A 299 -0.91 9.07 3.15
CA LYS A 299 0.07 8.92 4.24
C LYS A 299 -0.02 7.55 4.93
N ASN A 300 -1.22 6.97 4.94
CA ASN A 300 -1.53 5.65 5.49
C ASN A 300 -2.81 5.13 4.82
N GLY A 301 -2.91 3.82 4.63
CA GLY A 301 -4.17 3.12 4.33
C GLY A 301 -4.55 2.26 5.52
N ILE A 302 -5.77 2.37 6.04
CA ILE A 302 -6.17 1.70 7.29
C ILE A 302 -7.50 0.95 7.15
N VAL A 303 -7.53 -0.27 7.66
CA VAL A 303 -8.72 -1.12 7.78
C VAL A 303 -8.98 -1.39 9.27
N PRO A 304 -10.23 -1.27 9.78
CA PRO A 304 -10.56 -1.67 11.14
C PRO A 304 -10.26 -3.15 11.41
N ALA A 305 -9.52 -3.44 12.49
CA ALA A 305 -9.22 -4.81 12.88
C ALA A 305 -10.48 -5.55 13.35
N ASP A 306 -10.68 -6.77 12.87
CA ASP A 306 -11.84 -7.62 13.16
C ASP A 306 -11.44 -9.08 13.40
N ASN A 307 -12.42 -9.99 13.37
CA ASN A 307 -12.20 -11.43 13.55
C ASN A 307 -11.19 -12.03 12.54
N THR A 308 -11.13 -11.51 11.30
CA THR A 308 -10.15 -11.95 10.29
C THR A 308 -8.75 -11.52 10.69
N THR A 309 -8.58 -10.28 11.18
CA THR A 309 -7.31 -9.79 11.73
C THR A 309 -6.88 -10.56 12.98
N HIS A 310 -7.78 -10.79 13.93
CA HIS A 310 -7.47 -11.52 15.16
C HIS A 310 -7.08 -12.98 14.89
N LYS A 311 -7.82 -13.68 14.00
CA LYS A 311 -7.47 -15.04 13.58
C LYS A 311 -6.10 -15.11 12.91
N TYR A 312 -5.77 -14.15 12.05
CA TYR A 312 -4.47 -14.10 11.39
C TYR A 312 -3.32 -13.89 12.38
N LEU A 313 -3.53 -13.12 13.46
CA LEU A 313 -2.48 -12.82 14.44
C LEU A 313 -2.33 -13.87 15.56
N ALA A 314 -3.34 -14.72 15.77
CA ALA A 314 -3.41 -15.65 16.90
C ALA A 314 -2.23 -16.63 17.01
N ASP A 315 -1.64 -17.02 15.87
CA ASP A 315 -0.48 -17.91 15.77
C ASP A 315 0.86 -17.16 15.57
N LYS A 316 0.83 -15.83 15.38
CA LYS A 316 1.99 -15.03 14.95
C LYS A 316 2.55 -14.13 16.04
N THR A 317 1.75 -13.73 17.03
CA THR A 317 2.23 -12.88 18.12
C THR A 317 1.56 -13.19 19.45
N SER A 318 2.36 -13.19 20.52
CA SER A 318 1.91 -13.29 21.91
C SER A 318 1.95 -11.95 22.66
N LEU A 319 2.37 -10.87 21.98
CA LEU A 319 2.39 -9.52 22.55
C LEU A 319 0.97 -8.95 22.62
N PRO A 320 0.59 -8.27 23.72
CA PRO A 320 -0.72 -7.63 23.84
C PRO A 320 -0.82 -6.45 22.86
N TYR A 321 -2.03 -6.24 22.33
CA TYR A 321 -2.35 -5.12 21.46
C TYR A 321 -3.79 -4.66 21.70
N GLU A 322 -4.10 -3.38 21.43
CA GLU A 322 -5.41 -2.79 21.63
C GLU A 322 -5.95 -2.23 20.31
N PRO A 323 -6.91 -2.91 19.66
CA PRO A 323 -7.60 -2.36 18.49
C PRO A 323 -8.31 -1.05 18.82
N VAL A 324 -8.23 -0.09 17.91
CA VAL A 324 -8.97 1.18 18.00
C VAL A 324 -9.92 1.33 16.82
N TYR A 325 -11.05 1.99 17.06
CA TYR A 325 -12.13 2.17 16.09
C TYR A 325 -12.53 3.63 16.00
N SER A 326 -12.84 4.12 14.80
CA SER A 326 -13.44 5.44 14.59
C SER A 326 -14.72 5.56 15.40
N ASP A 327 -14.91 6.69 16.10
CA ASP A 327 -16.16 7.00 16.80
C ASP A 327 -17.30 7.21 15.80
N ASP A 328 -18.54 6.90 16.20
CA ASP A 328 -19.75 7.06 15.36
C ASP A 328 -19.93 8.47 14.78
N LYS A 329 -19.38 9.49 15.46
CA LYS A 329 -19.47 10.91 15.11
C LYS A 329 -18.12 11.49 14.65
N ALA A 330 -17.14 10.64 14.35
CA ALA A 330 -15.85 11.04 13.81
C ALA A 330 -16.03 11.82 12.49
N ARG A 331 -15.18 12.81 12.25
CA ARG A 331 -15.28 13.67 11.07
C ARG A 331 -14.29 13.25 10.00
N PHE A 332 -14.82 12.85 8.85
CA PHE A 332 -14.03 12.56 7.66
C PHE A 332 -13.98 13.80 6.76
N LEU A 333 -12.85 14.02 6.08
CA LEU A 333 -12.67 15.14 5.15
C LEU A 333 -13.56 14.98 3.91
N SER A 334 -13.66 13.75 3.41
CA SER A 334 -14.64 13.32 2.41
C SER A 334 -14.98 11.84 2.66
N GLU A 335 -16.19 11.43 2.24
CA GLU A 335 -16.63 10.03 2.23
C GLU A 335 -17.03 9.64 0.81
N TYR A 336 -16.46 8.55 0.31
CA TYR A 336 -16.77 7.93 -0.98
C TYR A 336 -17.50 6.62 -0.72
N ARG A 337 -18.49 6.28 -1.56
CA ARG A 337 -19.30 5.07 -1.41
C ARG A 337 -19.36 4.32 -2.73
N PHE A 338 -18.97 3.05 -2.70
CA PHE A 338 -18.92 2.18 -3.88
C PHE A 338 -19.76 0.93 -3.66
N ASP A 339 -20.50 0.55 -4.69
CA ASP A 339 -21.22 -0.72 -4.77
C ASP A 339 -20.36 -1.71 -5.55
N VAL A 340 -19.70 -2.61 -4.83
CA VAL A 340 -18.69 -3.52 -5.40
C VAL A 340 -19.31 -4.54 -6.37
N SER A 341 -20.61 -4.84 -6.22
CA SER A 341 -21.32 -5.75 -7.13
C SER A 341 -21.41 -5.24 -8.58
N LYS A 342 -21.11 -3.95 -8.78
CA LYS A 342 -21.10 -3.26 -10.08
C LYS A 342 -19.70 -2.98 -10.63
N LEU A 343 -18.66 -3.37 -9.92
CA LEU A 343 -17.28 -3.18 -10.38
C LEU A 343 -16.87 -4.28 -11.37
N GLU A 344 -16.04 -3.90 -12.32
CA GLU A 344 -15.47 -4.77 -13.34
C GLU A 344 -13.94 -4.77 -13.22
N PRO A 345 -13.22 -5.81 -13.68
CA PRO A 345 -11.77 -5.87 -13.57
C PRO A 345 -11.05 -4.66 -14.22
N LEU A 346 -10.09 -4.10 -13.49
CA LEU A 346 -9.37 -2.89 -13.83
C LEU A 346 -7.89 -3.15 -14.13
N VAL A 347 -7.36 -2.36 -15.06
CA VAL A 347 -5.96 -2.35 -15.46
C VAL A 347 -5.44 -0.92 -15.39
N ALA A 348 -4.36 -0.67 -14.65
CA ALA A 348 -3.59 0.56 -14.77
C ALA A 348 -2.80 0.53 -16.10
N LYS A 349 -3.10 1.47 -17.01
CA LYS A 349 -2.37 1.63 -18.27
C LYS A 349 -1.08 2.44 -18.05
N PRO A 350 -0.08 2.31 -18.92
CA PRO A 350 1.12 3.14 -18.83
C PRO A 350 0.81 4.66 -18.89
N TYR A 351 1.56 5.53 -18.24
CA TYR A 351 2.69 5.25 -17.32
C TYR A 351 2.32 5.58 -15.85
N SER A 352 1.03 5.51 -15.50
CA SER A 352 0.51 5.99 -14.21
C SER A 352 -0.50 5.02 -13.58
N PRO A 353 -0.40 4.71 -12.27
CA PRO A 353 -1.40 3.93 -11.54
C PRO A 353 -2.85 4.44 -11.66
N ASP A 354 -3.06 5.76 -11.82
CA ASP A 354 -4.40 6.35 -11.98
C ASP A 354 -4.96 6.33 -13.41
N ASN A 355 -4.15 5.99 -14.42
CA ASN A 355 -4.59 5.82 -15.81
C ASN A 355 -5.31 4.48 -16.02
N ARG A 356 -6.33 4.20 -15.21
CA ARG A 356 -7.09 2.95 -15.28
C ARG A 356 -7.89 2.82 -16.58
N ALA A 357 -8.16 1.58 -16.97
CA ALA A 357 -9.17 1.19 -17.95
C ALA A 357 -9.82 -0.14 -17.51
N LEU A 358 -10.99 -0.46 -18.05
CA LEU A 358 -11.57 -1.78 -17.86
C LEU A 358 -10.71 -2.81 -18.62
N ALA A 359 -10.50 -3.99 -18.05
CA ALA A 359 -9.70 -5.03 -18.70
C ALA A 359 -10.22 -5.40 -20.11
N ARG A 360 -11.55 -5.42 -20.30
CA ARG A 360 -12.20 -5.63 -21.62
C ARG A 360 -11.86 -4.58 -22.68
N GLU A 361 -11.45 -3.38 -22.29
CA GLU A 361 -11.05 -2.29 -23.19
C GLU A 361 -9.60 -2.44 -23.66
N CYS A 362 -8.79 -3.26 -22.97
CA CYS A 362 -7.38 -3.49 -23.26
C CYS A 362 -7.12 -4.68 -24.22
N LYS A 363 -8.17 -5.33 -24.73
CA LYS A 363 -8.11 -6.56 -25.55
C LYS A 363 -7.15 -6.50 -26.77
N ASP A 364 -6.95 -5.32 -27.35
CA ASP A 364 -6.16 -5.11 -28.57
C ASP A 364 -4.69 -4.76 -28.25
N VAL A 365 -4.34 -4.61 -26.97
CA VAL A 365 -2.96 -4.37 -26.54
C VAL A 365 -2.17 -5.69 -26.59
N LYS A 366 -0.92 -5.63 -27.05
CA LYS A 366 -0.04 -6.79 -27.09
C LYS A 366 0.77 -6.88 -25.80
N ILE A 367 0.66 -8.01 -25.09
CA ILE A 367 1.61 -8.39 -24.04
C ILE A 367 2.83 -9.08 -24.68
N ASP A 368 4.03 -8.73 -24.23
CA ASP A 368 5.27 -9.46 -24.54
C ASP A 368 5.79 -10.31 -23.36
N ARG A 369 5.39 -10.01 -22.11
CA ARG A 369 5.79 -10.69 -20.86
C ARG A 369 4.76 -10.52 -19.75
N VAL A 370 4.71 -11.47 -18.82
CA VAL A 370 3.87 -11.45 -17.61
C VAL A 370 4.74 -11.55 -16.36
N TYR A 371 4.36 -10.86 -15.29
CA TYR A 371 5.00 -10.94 -13.98
C TYR A 371 3.91 -11.09 -12.90
N ILE A 372 3.98 -12.17 -12.12
CA ILE A 372 3.05 -12.50 -11.04
C ILE A 372 3.87 -12.61 -9.76
N GLY A 373 3.81 -11.58 -8.94
CA GLY A 373 4.69 -11.40 -7.79
C GLY A 373 4.82 -9.92 -7.42
N SER A 374 5.05 -9.62 -6.14
CA SER A 374 5.34 -8.31 -5.51
C SER A 374 4.79 -8.31 -4.06
N CYS A 375 5.05 -7.26 -3.28
CA CYS A 375 4.28 -6.94 -2.07
C CYS A 375 2.76 -6.83 -2.33
N THR A 376 2.33 -6.36 -3.51
CA THR A 376 0.90 -6.27 -3.88
C THR A 376 0.30 -7.56 -4.42
N GLY A 377 1.10 -8.46 -5.00
CA GLY A 377 0.60 -9.51 -5.91
C GLY A 377 1.41 -10.81 -5.92
N GLY A 378 2.17 -11.07 -4.85
CA GLY A 378 2.97 -12.28 -4.67
C GLY A 378 2.69 -13.01 -3.36
N LYS A 379 1.50 -12.86 -2.79
CA LYS A 379 1.04 -13.53 -1.57
C LYS A 379 0.35 -14.85 -1.95
N THR A 380 0.02 -15.69 -0.98
CA THR A 380 -0.45 -17.06 -1.25
C THR A 380 -1.78 -17.07 -2.00
N GLU A 381 -2.69 -16.18 -1.63
CA GLU A 381 -3.99 -16.04 -2.31
C GLU A 381 -3.84 -15.48 -3.73
N ASP A 382 -2.83 -14.64 -4.01
CA ASP A 382 -2.55 -14.14 -5.36
C ASP A 382 -2.18 -15.30 -6.31
N PHE A 383 -1.38 -16.28 -5.84
CA PHE A 383 -1.04 -17.46 -6.65
C PHE A 383 -2.18 -18.48 -6.77
N LEU A 384 -3.02 -18.63 -5.73
CA LEU A 384 -4.24 -19.45 -5.82
C LEU A 384 -5.19 -18.87 -6.88
N ALA A 385 -5.50 -17.58 -6.78
CA ALA A 385 -6.31 -16.84 -7.75
C ALA A 385 -5.71 -16.89 -9.17
N ALA A 386 -4.38 -16.95 -9.30
CA ALA A 386 -3.71 -17.11 -10.58
C ALA A 386 -3.83 -18.52 -11.15
N ALA A 387 -3.64 -19.55 -10.33
CA ALA A 387 -3.77 -20.93 -10.75
C ALA A 387 -5.22 -21.28 -11.14
N GLU A 388 -6.22 -20.73 -10.45
CA GLU A 388 -7.64 -20.85 -10.84
C GLU A 388 -7.91 -20.34 -12.27
N VAL A 389 -7.28 -19.22 -12.67
CA VAL A 389 -7.42 -18.65 -14.01
C VAL A 389 -6.79 -19.55 -15.07
N PHE A 390 -5.59 -20.08 -14.82
CA PHE A 390 -4.95 -21.04 -15.74
C PHE A 390 -5.76 -22.35 -15.86
N LEU A 391 -6.26 -22.86 -14.73
CA LEU A 391 -7.09 -24.06 -14.66
C LEU A 391 -8.40 -23.88 -15.45
N ALA A 392 -9.11 -22.77 -15.24
CA ALA A 392 -10.36 -22.45 -15.94
C ALA A 392 -10.14 -22.21 -17.45
N SER A 393 -8.98 -21.66 -17.83
CA SER A 393 -8.63 -21.41 -19.23
C SER A 393 -8.24 -22.68 -19.99
N GLY A 394 -7.53 -23.62 -19.34
CA GLY A 394 -7.03 -24.85 -19.95
C GLY A 394 -6.01 -24.62 -21.08
N LYS A 395 -5.43 -23.42 -21.18
CA LYS A 395 -4.51 -22.99 -22.25
C LYS A 395 -3.10 -22.78 -21.73
N LYS A 396 -2.13 -22.91 -22.63
CA LYS A 396 -0.73 -22.54 -22.36
C LYS A 396 -0.47 -21.05 -22.59
N VAL A 397 0.48 -20.50 -21.85
CA VAL A 397 0.97 -19.13 -22.04
C VAL A 397 1.61 -18.97 -23.42
N LYS A 398 1.52 -17.76 -23.98
CA LYS A 398 2.13 -17.39 -25.27
C LYS A 398 3.41 -16.57 -25.12
N VAL A 399 3.74 -16.19 -23.89
CA VAL A 399 4.81 -15.24 -23.53
C VAL A 399 5.46 -15.68 -22.21
N PRO A 400 6.73 -15.31 -21.96
CA PRO A 400 7.40 -15.55 -20.69
C PRO A 400 6.55 -15.04 -19.52
N THR A 401 6.35 -15.88 -18.52
CA THR A 401 5.40 -15.66 -17.43
C THR A 401 6.10 -15.99 -16.12
N PHE A 402 6.65 -14.94 -15.51
CA PHE A 402 7.49 -15.02 -14.33
C PHE A 402 6.65 -15.09 -13.06
N LEU A 403 6.94 -16.07 -12.22
CA LEU A 403 6.31 -16.28 -10.92
C LEU A 403 7.31 -15.92 -9.83
N VAL A 404 7.00 -14.93 -8.98
CA VAL A 404 7.90 -14.45 -7.91
C VAL A 404 7.14 -14.35 -6.58
N PRO A 405 7.17 -15.41 -5.77
CA PRO A 405 6.60 -15.40 -4.43
C PRO A 405 7.15 -14.27 -3.55
N ALA A 406 6.33 -13.69 -2.69
CA ALA A 406 6.76 -12.62 -1.79
C ALA A 406 7.67 -13.16 -0.67
N THR A 407 7.35 -14.32 -0.08
CA THR A 407 8.10 -14.89 1.05
C THR A 407 8.43 -16.35 0.82
N GLN A 408 9.38 -16.90 1.58
CA GLN A 408 9.71 -18.33 1.53
C GLN A 408 8.49 -19.20 1.89
N LYS A 409 7.63 -18.72 2.79
CA LYS A 409 6.34 -19.38 3.08
C LYS A 409 5.47 -19.44 1.81
N VAL A 410 5.28 -18.32 1.11
CA VAL A 410 4.47 -18.30 -0.12
C VAL A 410 5.10 -19.18 -1.21
N TRP A 411 6.43 -19.21 -1.31
CA TRP A 411 7.13 -20.13 -2.22
C TRP A 411 6.78 -21.58 -1.91
N MET A 412 6.87 -22.00 -0.64
CA MET A 412 6.45 -23.35 -0.21
C MET A 412 4.95 -23.62 -0.46
N ASP A 413 4.09 -22.64 -0.21
CA ASP A 413 2.64 -22.74 -0.43
C ASP A 413 2.34 -23.03 -1.92
N VAL A 414 3.03 -22.37 -2.87
CA VAL A 414 2.88 -22.60 -4.33
C VAL A 414 3.15 -24.06 -4.73
N TYR A 415 4.07 -24.74 -4.05
CA TYR A 415 4.38 -26.15 -4.32
C TYR A 415 3.51 -27.14 -3.54
N SER A 416 2.85 -26.73 -2.46
CA SER A 416 2.21 -27.63 -1.49
C SER A 416 0.69 -27.47 -1.35
N LEU A 417 0.14 -26.27 -1.57
CA LEU A 417 -1.30 -26.06 -1.45
C LEU A 417 -2.03 -26.54 -2.73
N PRO A 418 -3.04 -27.43 -2.60
CA PRO A 418 -3.89 -27.79 -3.71
C PRO A 418 -4.87 -26.67 -4.04
N VAL A 419 -5.07 -26.41 -5.33
CA VAL A 419 -6.03 -25.40 -5.80
C VAL A 419 -7.45 -25.98 -5.73
N PRO A 420 -8.44 -25.25 -5.17
CA PRO A 420 -9.83 -25.71 -5.15
C PRO A 420 -10.34 -26.09 -6.55
N GLY A 421 -11.03 -27.23 -6.65
CA GLY A 421 -11.57 -27.72 -7.93
C GLY A 421 -10.55 -28.30 -8.93
N SER A 422 -9.24 -28.29 -8.64
CA SER A 422 -8.20 -28.77 -9.57
C SER A 422 -8.04 -30.29 -9.67
N GLY A 423 -8.78 -31.07 -8.88
CA GLY A 423 -8.54 -32.50 -8.68
C GLY A 423 -7.33 -32.81 -7.81
N GLY A 424 -6.87 -31.84 -7.00
CA GLY A 424 -5.75 -32.01 -6.07
C GLY A 424 -4.39 -31.53 -6.60
N LYS A 425 -4.35 -30.89 -7.78
CA LYS A 425 -3.15 -30.25 -8.30
C LYS A 425 -2.77 -29.02 -7.47
N THR A 426 -1.48 -28.83 -7.23
CA THR A 426 -0.93 -27.63 -6.60
C THR A 426 -0.75 -26.48 -7.60
N CYS A 427 -0.55 -25.26 -7.11
CA CYS A 427 -0.34 -24.09 -7.96
C CYS A 427 0.82 -24.33 -8.95
N SER A 428 1.96 -24.84 -8.47
CA SER A 428 3.13 -25.15 -9.31
C SER A 428 2.81 -26.12 -10.44
N GLN A 429 1.99 -27.15 -10.22
CA GLN A 429 1.65 -28.13 -11.25
C GLN A 429 0.77 -27.49 -12.34
N ILE A 430 -0.19 -26.65 -11.95
CA ILE A 430 -1.05 -25.91 -12.90
C ILE A 430 -0.22 -24.91 -13.71
N PHE A 431 0.71 -24.20 -13.06
CA PHE A 431 1.63 -23.27 -13.74
C PHE A 431 2.57 -23.97 -14.72
N GLU A 432 3.11 -25.14 -14.36
CA GLU A 432 3.96 -25.97 -15.23
C GLU A 432 3.18 -26.50 -16.45
N GLU A 433 1.96 -27.00 -16.25
CA GLU A 433 1.07 -27.43 -17.33
C GLU A 433 0.73 -26.28 -18.30
N ALA A 434 0.50 -25.08 -17.75
CA ALA A 434 0.29 -23.85 -18.51
C ALA A 434 1.58 -23.33 -19.19
N GLY A 435 2.77 -23.85 -18.83
CA GLY A 435 4.05 -23.44 -19.41
C GLY A 435 4.61 -22.12 -18.86
N CYS A 436 4.26 -21.74 -17.63
CA CYS A 436 4.88 -20.61 -16.93
C CYS A 436 6.34 -20.91 -16.57
N ASP A 437 7.13 -19.87 -16.30
CA ASP A 437 8.49 -20.04 -15.79
C ASP A 437 8.46 -20.54 -14.33
N THR A 438 9.43 -21.40 -13.96
CA THR A 438 9.53 -21.97 -12.61
C THR A 438 9.56 -20.87 -11.53
N PRO A 439 8.77 -20.98 -10.44
CA PRO A 439 8.76 -20.03 -9.33
C PRO A 439 10.15 -19.63 -8.83
N ALA A 440 10.47 -18.34 -9.02
CA ALA A 440 11.75 -17.75 -8.67
C ALA A 440 11.94 -17.63 -7.15
N SER A 441 13.16 -17.27 -6.74
CA SER A 441 13.46 -16.89 -5.35
C SER A 441 12.55 -15.76 -4.86
N PRO A 442 12.09 -15.76 -3.60
CA PRO A 442 11.35 -14.63 -3.05
C PRO A 442 12.17 -13.34 -3.04
N THR A 443 11.54 -12.20 -3.37
CA THR A 443 12.12 -10.84 -3.34
C THR A 443 11.10 -9.82 -3.87
N CYS A 444 11.21 -8.54 -3.49
CA CYS A 444 10.56 -7.43 -4.21
C CYS A 444 10.95 -7.35 -5.72
N GLY A 445 12.07 -7.95 -6.13
CA GLY A 445 12.42 -8.25 -7.52
C GLY A 445 12.44 -7.02 -8.44
N LEU A 446 11.38 -6.84 -9.23
CA LEU A 446 11.28 -5.72 -10.16
C LEU A 446 11.00 -4.37 -9.49
N CYS A 447 10.47 -4.32 -8.26
CA CYS A 447 10.06 -3.05 -7.65
C CYS A 447 11.22 -2.05 -7.46
N LEU A 448 12.46 -2.52 -7.20
CA LEU A 448 13.69 -1.69 -7.20
C LEU A 448 14.65 -2.00 -8.38
N HIS A 449 14.16 -2.64 -9.44
CA HIS A 449 14.92 -2.97 -10.66
C HIS A 449 16.19 -3.82 -10.40
N ASP A 450 16.06 -5.02 -9.81
CA ASP A 450 17.15 -6.00 -9.75
C ASP A 450 17.63 -6.36 -11.17
N LYS A 451 18.80 -5.82 -11.53
CA LYS A 451 19.40 -5.95 -12.86
C LYS A 451 19.97 -7.34 -13.13
N GLN A 452 20.21 -8.13 -12.09
CA GLN A 452 20.88 -9.42 -12.21
C GLN A 452 19.88 -10.56 -12.38
N LYS A 453 18.77 -10.54 -11.63
CA LYS A 453 17.67 -11.49 -11.82
C LYS A 453 16.82 -11.17 -13.04
N PHE A 454 16.67 -9.88 -13.37
CA PHE A 454 15.80 -9.42 -14.46
C PHE A 454 16.54 -8.44 -15.40
N PRO A 455 17.62 -8.85 -16.09
CA PRO A 455 18.46 -7.95 -16.90
C PRO A 455 17.71 -7.25 -18.06
N TRP A 456 16.58 -7.81 -18.49
CA TRP A 456 15.71 -7.20 -19.51
C TRP A 456 14.87 -6.02 -19.01
N SER A 457 14.74 -5.81 -17.69
CA SER A 457 14.05 -4.65 -17.10
C SER A 457 14.67 -3.31 -17.55
N TYR A 458 15.99 -3.31 -17.78
CA TYR A 458 16.76 -2.16 -18.24
C TYR A 458 16.59 -1.84 -19.74
N GLY A 459 16.16 -2.82 -20.54
CA GLY A 459 16.08 -2.68 -22.01
C GLY A 459 14.91 -1.81 -22.49
N ALA A 460 13.88 -1.63 -21.64
CA ALA A 460 12.66 -0.88 -21.99
C ALA A 460 12.88 0.64 -22.10
N GLN A 461 13.82 1.22 -21.33
CA GLN A 461 14.04 2.67 -21.31
C GLN A 461 14.91 3.20 -22.47
N ARG A 462 15.53 2.34 -23.30
CA ARG A 462 16.54 2.76 -24.30
C ARG A 462 16.15 2.50 -25.77
N ARG A 463 14.88 2.22 -26.08
CA ARG A 463 14.39 2.07 -27.46
C ARG A 463 13.22 3.02 -27.72
N PRO A 464 13.42 4.18 -28.37
CA PRO A 464 12.36 5.19 -28.53
C PRO A 464 11.16 4.74 -29.41
N ASN A 465 11.28 3.64 -30.15
CA ASN A 465 10.28 3.18 -31.13
C ASN A 465 9.68 1.79 -30.82
N LEU A 466 9.72 1.32 -29.56
CA LEU A 466 9.10 0.05 -29.17
C LEU A 466 8.26 0.24 -27.88
N PRO A 467 6.94 -0.06 -27.89
CA PRO A 467 6.09 0.04 -26.72
C PRO A 467 6.49 -1.07 -25.73
N SER A 468 7.40 -0.73 -24.82
CA SER A 468 7.91 -1.65 -23.81
C SER A 468 7.35 -1.23 -22.46
N PHE A 469 6.44 -2.05 -21.96
CA PHE A 469 5.65 -1.81 -20.77
C PHE A 469 6.52 -1.99 -19.52
N SER A 470 6.93 -0.87 -18.93
CA SER A 470 7.59 -0.80 -17.63
C SER A 470 6.93 0.32 -16.84
N ILE A 471 6.20 -0.03 -15.78
CA ILE A 471 5.62 0.92 -14.83
C ILE A 471 6.52 0.91 -13.60
N HIS A 472 6.85 2.10 -13.08
CA HIS A 472 7.54 2.23 -11.79
C HIS A 472 6.64 1.74 -10.66
N GLY A 473 7.20 0.94 -9.75
CA GLY A 473 6.46 0.31 -8.65
C GLY A 473 5.64 -0.89 -9.13
N CYS A 474 5.90 -2.05 -8.53
CA CYS A 474 4.98 -3.13 -8.12
C CYS A 474 3.62 -3.39 -8.85
N SER A 475 3.42 -3.00 -10.12
CA SER A 475 2.06 -2.79 -10.67
C SER A 475 1.76 -3.45 -12.02
N ILE A 476 2.60 -4.37 -12.51
CA ILE A 476 2.14 -5.36 -13.51
C ILE A 476 1.11 -6.24 -12.80
N SER A 477 -0.16 -5.96 -13.08
CA SER A 477 -1.28 -6.46 -12.28
C SER A 477 -1.87 -7.71 -12.95
N PHE A 478 -2.13 -8.74 -12.14
CA PHE A 478 -2.64 -10.04 -12.58
C PHE A 478 -4.00 -9.96 -13.32
N ASN A 479 -4.73 -8.87 -13.14
CA ASN A 479 -6.05 -8.57 -13.72
C ASN A 479 -6.12 -8.68 -15.26
N TRP A 480 -4.97 -8.62 -15.95
CA TRP A 480 -4.89 -8.79 -17.41
C TRP A 480 -5.24 -10.20 -17.91
N PHE A 481 -5.16 -11.22 -17.06
CA PHE A 481 -5.28 -12.64 -17.48
C PHE A 481 -6.65 -13.26 -17.23
N ARG A 482 -7.57 -12.53 -16.57
CA ARG A 482 -8.93 -13.01 -16.25
C ARG A 482 -9.92 -12.92 -17.42
N HIS A 483 -9.51 -12.41 -18.58
CA HIS A 483 -10.30 -12.28 -19.82
C HIS A 483 -9.49 -12.67 -21.07
#